data_AF-A0AAD9JQ31-F1
#
_entry.id   AF-A0AAD9JQ31-F1
#
_cell.length_a   1.000
_cell.length_b   1.000
_cell.length_c   1.000
_cell.angle_alpha   90.00
_cell.angle_beta   90.00
_cell.angle_gamma   90.00
#
_symmetry.space_group_name_H-M   'P 1'
#
loop_
_entity.id
_entity.type
_entity.pdbx_description
1 polymer ?
#
loop_
_entity_poly.entity_id
_entity_poly.type
_entity_poly.pdbx_seq_one_letter_code
_entity_poly.pdbx_strand_id
1 'polypeptide(L)'
;MAEVYVCVAILLVAAAIDGAEVKAPRSRRSLPRTQTNWNVLGSTELNRALQWKSNTNVAKNVILFLGDGMGPTTVTAARFYLAQSRGKKIEDTALTWETFPDVALSKVNVVTSLTLPCLNILLVSSVLMWVRAEIHKTK
;
A
#
# COMPACT_ATOMS: atom_id res chain seq x y z
N MET A 1 -29.39 10.31 -40.67
CA MET A 1 -30.51 9.72 -39.90
C MET A 1 -30.04 8.67 -38.88
N ALA A 2 -29.06 7.81 -39.19
CA ALA A 2 -28.54 6.80 -38.25
C ALA A 2 -27.72 7.36 -37.07
N GLU A 3 -26.91 8.40 -37.28
CA GLU A 3 -26.06 9.03 -36.25
C GLU A 3 -26.86 9.59 -35.06
N VAL A 4 -28.06 10.14 -35.32
CA VAL A 4 -28.89 10.78 -34.28
C VAL A 4 -29.50 9.74 -33.33
N TYR A 5 -29.82 8.54 -33.84
CA TYR A 5 -30.38 7.45 -33.02
C TYR A 5 -29.35 6.83 -32.08
N VAL A 6 -28.08 6.77 -32.49
CA VAL A 6 -26.99 6.25 -31.66
C VAL A 6 -26.76 7.16 -30.45
N CYS A 7 -26.77 8.49 -30.63
CA CYS A 7 -26.62 9.43 -29.52
C CYS A 7 -27.79 9.39 -28.52
N VAL A 8 -29.03 9.24 -29.00
CA VAL A 8 -30.22 9.14 -28.11
C VAL A 8 -30.20 7.82 -27.34
N ALA A 9 -29.77 6.72 -27.95
CA ALA A 9 -29.62 5.43 -27.26
C ALA A 9 -28.55 5.47 -26.16
N ILE A 10 -27.42 6.15 -26.38
CA ILE A 10 -26.34 6.29 -25.38
C ILE A 10 -26.81 7.16 -24.18
N LEU A 11 -27.57 8.22 -24.43
CA LEU A 11 -28.11 9.07 -23.36
C LEU A 11 -29.15 8.34 -22.48
N LEU A 12 -29.97 7.47 -23.07
CA LEU A 12 -30.95 6.68 -22.31
C LEU A 12 -30.31 5.59 -21.45
N VAL A 13 -29.20 4.99 -21.90
CA VAL A 13 -28.46 3.99 -21.10
C VAL A 13 -27.73 4.65 -19.92
N ALA A 14 -27.22 5.87 -20.08
CA ALA A 14 -26.56 6.60 -19.01
C ALA A 14 -27.52 7.04 -17.88
N ALA A 15 -28.80 7.29 -18.19
CA ALA A 15 -29.81 7.62 -17.18
C ALA A 15 -30.27 6.40 -16.35
N ALA A 16 -30.03 5.16 -16.83
CA ALA A 16 -30.47 3.93 -16.16
C ALA A 16 -29.49 3.43 -15.09
N ILE A 17 -28.32 4.06 -14.92
CA ILE A 17 -27.28 3.66 -13.95
C ILE A 17 -27.28 4.48 -12.65
N ASP A 18 -28.14 5.50 -12.52
CA ASP A 18 -28.35 6.24 -11.27
C ASP A 18 -29.29 5.48 -10.32
N GLY A 19 -28.76 4.46 -9.64
CA GLY A 19 -29.56 3.75 -8.63
C GLY A 19 -28.84 2.73 -7.75
N ALA A 20 -27.56 2.43 -7.99
CA ALA A 20 -26.79 1.60 -7.07
C ALA A 20 -26.12 2.49 -6.02
N GLU A 21 -26.85 2.83 -4.96
CA GLU A 21 -26.26 3.36 -3.74
C GLU A 21 -25.24 2.34 -3.22
N VAL A 22 -23.94 2.62 -3.41
CA VAL A 22 -22.87 1.90 -2.72
C VAL A 22 -23.02 2.23 -1.24
N LYS A 23 -23.77 1.39 -0.52
CA LYS A 23 -23.97 1.52 0.91
C LYS A 23 -22.62 1.31 1.59
N ALA A 24 -21.94 2.42 1.88
CA ALA A 24 -20.70 2.42 2.63
C ALA A 24 -20.90 1.59 3.90
N PRO A 25 -19.94 0.71 4.27
CA PRO A 25 -20.08 -0.09 5.47
C PRO A 25 -20.25 0.86 6.66
N ARG A 26 -21.44 0.83 7.29
CA ARG A 26 -21.65 1.48 8.59
C ARG A 26 -20.63 0.90 9.55
N SER A 27 -19.58 1.66 9.85
CA SER A 27 -18.57 1.23 10.80
C SER A 27 -19.25 1.08 12.15
N ARG A 28 -19.39 -0.18 12.58
CA ARG A 28 -19.79 -0.51 13.95
C ARG A 28 -18.68 0.04 14.84
N ARG A 29 -18.93 1.19 15.50
CA ARG A 29 -17.98 1.89 16.37
C ARG A 29 -17.42 0.88 17.37
N SER A 30 -16.20 0.41 17.15
CA SER A 30 -15.55 -0.45 18.12
C SER A 30 -15.14 0.38 19.31
N LEU A 31 -15.46 -0.12 20.49
CA LEU A 31 -15.11 0.49 21.77
C LEU A 31 -13.62 0.91 21.77
N PRO A 32 -13.29 2.06 22.37
CA PRO A 32 -11.90 2.51 22.43
C PRO A 32 -11.04 1.44 23.10
N ARG A 33 -9.90 1.11 22.50
CA ARG A 33 -8.90 0.23 23.12
C ARG A 33 -8.49 0.88 24.44
N THR A 34 -8.88 0.28 25.57
CA THR A 34 -8.43 0.67 26.91
C THR A 34 -6.91 0.60 26.99
N GLN A 35 -6.27 1.38 27.85
CA GLN A 35 -4.81 1.38 28.07
C GLN A 35 -4.22 -0.03 28.18
N THR A 36 -4.92 -0.94 28.85
CA THR A 36 -4.53 -2.35 29.04
C THR A 36 -4.29 -3.07 27.71
N ASN A 37 -5.06 -2.78 26.65
CA ASN A 37 -4.92 -3.44 25.36
C ASN A 37 -3.64 -3.02 24.63
N TRP A 38 -3.20 -1.76 24.77
CA TRP A 38 -1.95 -1.28 24.18
C TRP A 38 -0.72 -1.85 24.89
N ASN A 39 -0.78 -1.95 26.22
CA ASN A 39 0.30 -2.55 26.99
C ASN A 39 0.52 -4.03 26.62
N VAL A 40 -0.57 -4.78 26.40
CA VAL A 40 -0.49 -6.18 25.94
C VAL A 40 0.11 -6.26 24.55
N LEU A 41 -0.40 -5.48 23.58
CA LEU A 41 0.14 -5.45 22.22
C LEU A 41 1.63 -5.07 22.19
N GLY A 42 2.03 -4.05 22.94
CA GLY A 42 3.43 -3.63 23.05
C GLY A 42 4.32 -4.72 23.64
N SER A 43 3.85 -5.41 24.68
CA SER A 43 4.58 -6.54 25.29
C SER A 43 4.72 -7.71 24.31
N THR A 44 3.68 -8.01 23.54
CA THR A 44 3.71 -9.06 22.51
C THR A 44 4.71 -8.72 21.39
N GLU A 45 4.67 -7.50 20.87
CA GLU A 45 5.58 -7.06 19.81
C GLU A 45 7.04 -6.99 20.28
N LEU A 46 7.27 -6.57 21.52
CA LEU A 46 8.60 -6.58 22.13
C LEU A 46 9.16 -8.00 22.21
N ASN A 47 8.37 -8.95 22.69
CA ASN A 47 8.78 -10.36 22.75
C ASN A 47 9.08 -10.91 21.35
N ARG A 48 8.28 -10.55 20.34
CA ARG A 48 8.53 -10.92 18.94
C ARG A 48 9.87 -10.35 18.43
N ALA A 49 10.16 -9.09 18.74
CA ALA A 49 11.40 -8.44 18.35
C ALA A 49 12.63 -9.06 19.05
N LEU A 50 12.51 -9.44 20.33
CA LEU A 50 13.58 -10.10 21.09
C LEU A 50 13.91 -11.51 20.57
N GLN A 51 12.94 -12.22 20.02
CA GLN A 51 13.13 -13.56 19.44
C GLN A 51 13.77 -13.53 18.05
N TRP A 52 13.85 -12.35 17.42
CA TRP A 52 14.38 -12.24 16.07
C TRP A 52 15.90 -12.43 16.06
N LYS A 53 16.38 -13.28 15.14
CA LYS A 53 17.80 -13.60 14.95
C LYS A 53 18.22 -13.32 13.52
N SER A 54 19.26 -12.51 13.35
CA SER A 54 19.84 -12.21 12.04
C SER A 54 20.43 -13.46 11.39
N ASN A 55 20.25 -13.59 10.07
CA ASN A 55 20.81 -14.68 9.28
C ASN A 55 22.13 -14.24 8.65
N THR A 56 23.25 -14.82 9.08
CA THR A 56 24.59 -14.52 8.55
C THR A 56 25.03 -15.46 7.42
N ASN A 57 24.18 -16.40 7.00
CA ASN A 57 24.48 -17.32 5.92
C ASN A 57 24.42 -16.65 4.55
N VAL A 58 25.19 -17.16 3.58
CA VAL A 58 25.19 -16.67 2.19
C VAL A 58 23.86 -16.99 1.49
N ALA A 59 23.27 -15.99 0.85
CA ALA A 59 22.06 -16.10 0.06
C ALA A 59 22.29 -16.94 -1.21
N LYS A 60 21.46 -17.95 -1.47
CA LYS A 60 21.47 -18.68 -2.77
C LYS A 60 20.60 -17.99 -3.83
N ASN A 61 19.48 -17.37 -3.41
CA ASN A 61 18.54 -16.67 -4.29
C ASN A 61 18.23 -15.29 -3.73
N VAL A 62 18.04 -14.32 -4.62
CA VAL A 62 17.68 -12.94 -4.29
C VAL A 62 16.40 -12.58 -5.04
N ILE A 63 15.36 -12.22 -4.30
CA ILE A 63 14.10 -11.71 -4.88
C ILE A 63 14.00 -10.23 -4.54
N LEU A 64 13.94 -9.37 -5.56
CA LEU A 64 13.78 -7.94 -5.39
C LEU A 64 12.37 -7.51 -5.82
N PHE A 65 11.59 -7.00 -4.88
CA PHE A 65 10.32 -6.33 -5.18
C PHE A 65 10.57 -4.85 -5.38
N LEU A 66 10.24 -4.35 -6.57
CA LEU A 66 10.32 -2.92 -6.92
C LEU A 66 8.90 -2.38 -7.13
N GLY A 67 8.46 -1.49 -6.24
CA GLY A 67 7.23 -0.74 -6.42
C GLY A 67 7.53 0.63 -7.00
N ASP A 68 7.27 0.84 -8.28
CA ASP A 68 7.37 2.16 -8.92
C ASP A 68 6.32 3.10 -8.32
N GLY A 69 6.75 4.28 -7.88
CA GLY A 69 5.88 5.26 -7.19
C GLY A 69 5.33 4.81 -5.83
N MET A 70 5.82 3.71 -5.24
CA MET A 70 5.32 3.20 -3.96
C MET A 70 5.97 3.91 -2.76
N GLY A 71 5.57 5.17 -2.53
CA GLY A 71 5.97 5.93 -1.36
C GLY A 71 5.26 5.53 -0.06
N PRO A 72 5.68 6.08 1.10
CA PRO A 72 5.05 5.79 2.39
C PRO A 72 3.56 6.17 2.43
N THR A 73 3.18 7.21 1.69
CA THR A 73 1.77 7.61 1.50
C THR A 73 1.00 6.57 0.69
N THR A 74 1.57 6.08 -0.41
CA THR A 74 0.99 5.04 -1.26
C THR A 74 0.81 3.72 -0.50
N VAL A 75 1.79 3.34 0.34
CA VAL A 75 1.70 2.15 1.20
C VAL A 75 0.54 2.28 2.19
N THR A 76 0.38 3.45 2.81
CA THR A 76 -0.74 3.71 3.74
C THR A 76 -2.09 3.67 3.03
N ALA A 77 -2.19 4.27 1.84
CA ALA A 77 -3.40 4.23 1.02
C ALA A 77 -3.75 2.79 0.59
N ALA A 78 -2.74 2.00 0.21
CA ALA A 78 -2.92 0.59 -0.12
C ALA A 78 -3.43 -0.22 1.08
N ARG A 79 -2.95 0.08 2.30
CA ARG A 79 -3.46 -0.54 3.53
C ARG A 79 -4.94 -0.18 3.78
N PHE A 80 -5.30 1.08 3.58
CA PHE A 80 -6.68 1.54 3.72
C PHE A 80 -7.61 0.85 2.69
N TYR A 81 -7.16 0.75 1.44
CA TYR A 81 -7.87 0.03 0.39
C TYR A 81 -8.02 -1.45 0.72
N LEU A 82 -6.96 -2.11 1.20
CA LEU A 82 -6.99 -3.52 1.58
C LEU A 82 -7.97 -3.80 2.72
N ALA A 83 -8.01 -2.93 3.73
CA ALA A 83 -8.93 -3.05 4.85
C ALA A 83 -10.38 -2.93 4.38
N GLN A 84 -10.68 -1.94 3.54
CA GLN A 84 -12.01 -1.76 2.94
C GLN A 84 -12.43 -2.95 2.08
N SER A 85 -11.55 -3.41 1.18
CA SER A 85 -11.80 -4.57 0.32
C SER A 85 -12.11 -5.84 1.12
N ARG A 86 -11.47 -6.02 2.28
CA ARG A 86 -11.68 -7.17 3.16
C ARG A 86 -12.77 -6.96 4.21
N GLY A 87 -13.42 -5.79 4.25
CA GLY A 87 -14.38 -5.42 5.29
C GLY A 87 -13.79 -5.44 6.71
N LYS A 88 -12.46 -5.30 6.83
CA LYS A 88 -11.73 -5.28 8.10
C LYS A 88 -11.42 -3.86 8.52
N LYS A 89 -11.08 -3.68 9.80
CA LYS A 89 -10.53 -2.41 10.29
C LYS A 89 -9.12 -2.21 9.76
N ILE A 90 -8.72 -0.94 9.62
CA ILE A 90 -7.43 -0.56 9.05
C ILE A 90 -6.30 -0.92 10.01
N GLU A 91 -6.54 -0.76 11.30
CA GLU A 91 -5.57 -0.94 12.37
C GLU A 91 -5.19 -2.41 12.58
N ASP A 92 -6.10 -3.32 12.25
CA ASP A 92 -5.89 -4.78 12.36
C ASP A 92 -5.44 -5.38 11.00
N THR A 93 -5.23 -4.55 9.98
CA THR A 93 -4.84 -4.97 8.63
C THR A 93 -3.40 -4.52 8.33
N ALA A 94 -2.55 -5.49 7.98
CA ALA A 94 -1.18 -5.23 7.53
C ALA A 94 -0.98 -5.73 6.08
N LEU A 95 -0.11 -5.05 5.33
CA LEU A 95 0.35 -5.52 4.03
C LEU A 95 1.42 -6.60 4.19
N THR A 96 1.56 -7.50 3.22
CA THR A 96 2.52 -8.63 3.33
C THR A 96 3.95 -8.14 3.57
N TRP A 97 4.37 -7.06 2.90
CA TRP A 97 5.70 -6.48 3.05
C TRP A 97 5.93 -5.72 4.37
N GLU A 98 4.88 -5.42 5.15
CA GLU A 98 5.01 -4.82 6.48
C GLU A 98 5.33 -5.86 7.56
N THR A 99 5.13 -7.15 7.25
CA THR A 99 5.46 -8.26 8.14
C THR A 99 6.93 -8.68 8.08
N PHE A 100 7.69 -8.09 7.15
CA PHE A 100 9.12 -8.38 7.00
C PHE A 100 9.92 -7.88 8.21
N PRO A 101 10.96 -8.62 8.63
CA PRO A 101 11.66 -8.34 9.88
C PRO A 101 12.50 -7.06 9.86
N ASP A 102 13.07 -6.69 8.71
CA ASP A 102 13.82 -5.45 8.59
C ASP A 102 13.17 -4.44 7.64
N VAL A 103 13.49 -3.18 7.88
CA VAL A 103 13.04 -2.02 7.13
C VAL A 103 14.21 -1.05 7.02
N ALA A 104 14.40 -0.45 5.84
CA ALA A 104 15.46 0.53 5.62
C ALA A 104 14.92 1.70 4.79
N LEU A 105 15.44 2.90 4.99
CA LEU A 105 15.08 4.06 4.17
C LEU A 105 16.15 4.29 3.10
N SER A 106 15.73 4.42 1.84
CA SER A 106 16.61 4.75 0.73
C SER A 106 16.60 6.26 0.48
N LYS A 107 17.77 6.89 0.44
CA LYS A 107 17.91 8.30 0.05
C LYS A 107 18.03 8.38 -1.46
N VAL A 108 16.97 8.84 -2.12
CA VAL A 108 16.92 9.03 -3.57
C VAL A 108 17.34 10.46 -3.91
N ASN A 109 18.64 10.69 -4.09
CA ASN A 109 19.12 11.95 -4.69
C ASN A 109 19.46 11.67 -6.15
N VAL A 110 18.81 12.36 -7.07
CA VAL A 110 19.28 12.45 -8.45
C VAL A 110 20.38 13.52 -8.51
N VAL A 111 21.51 13.21 -9.17
CA VAL A 111 22.70 14.07 -9.17
C VAL A 111 22.51 15.40 -9.94
N THR A 112 21.41 15.55 -10.66
CA THR A 112 21.07 16.73 -11.47
C THR A 112 19.88 17.48 -10.87
N SER A 113 20.11 18.12 -9.73
CA SER A 113 19.14 19.02 -9.10
C SER A 113 19.17 20.42 -9.74
N LEU A 114 19.06 20.55 -11.08
CA LEU A 114 18.66 21.80 -11.76
C LEU A 114 18.63 21.57 -13.29
N THR A 115 17.54 21.07 -13.85
CA THR A 115 17.23 21.29 -15.28
C THR A 115 15.72 21.17 -15.50
N LEU A 116 15.09 22.34 -15.62
CA LEU A 116 13.79 22.68 -16.21
C LEU A 116 12.52 22.00 -15.63
N PRO A 117 11.63 22.76 -14.96
CA PRO A 117 10.42 22.23 -14.32
C PRO A 117 9.32 21.74 -15.27
N CYS A 118 9.46 21.89 -16.60
CA CYS A 118 8.35 21.68 -17.53
C CYS A 118 8.52 20.54 -18.55
N LEU A 119 9.72 20.00 -18.79
CA LEU A 119 9.88 18.76 -19.58
C LEU A 119 9.88 17.49 -18.69
N ASN A 120 9.79 17.68 -17.37
CA ASN A 120 10.09 16.66 -16.35
C ASN A 120 8.86 16.07 -15.64
N ILE A 121 7.64 16.55 -15.89
CA ILE A 121 6.42 16.05 -15.22
C ILE A 121 6.11 14.57 -15.54
N LEU A 122 6.64 14.02 -16.64
CA LEU A 122 6.54 12.59 -16.96
C LEU A 122 7.71 11.74 -16.45
N LEU A 123 8.80 12.34 -15.92
CA LEU A 123 10.00 11.60 -15.54
C LEU A 123 10.34 11.67 -14.03
N VAL A 124 9.84 12.67 -13.30
CA VAL A 124 10.10 12.79 -11.84
C VAL A 124 9.02 12.21 -10.92
N SER A 125 7.94 11.62 -11.47
CA SER A 125 7.00 10.84 -10.65
C SER A 125 7.51 9.43 -10.28
N SER A 126 8.64 8.99 -10.85
CA SER A 126 9.00 7.55 -10.88
C SER A 126 10.11 7.13 -9.92
N VAL A 127 10.54 7.95 -8.96
CA VAL A 127 11.69 7.56 -8.12
C VAL A 127 11.46 7.89 -6.65
N LEU A 128 10.46 7.26 -6.04
CA LEU A 128 10.61 6.84 -4.65
C LEU A 128 10.94 5.36 -4.64
N MET A 129 12.23 5.09 -4.87
CA MET A 129 12.76 3.75 -5.04
C MET A 129 12.97 3.10 -3.67
N TRP A 130 12.10 2.16 -3.32
CA TRP A 130 12.31 1.24 -2.20
C TRP A 130 12.79 -0.09 -2.76
N VAL A 131 14.03 -0.45 -2.46
CA VAL A 131 14.66 -1.73 -2.84
C VAL A 131 14.64 -2.59 -1.59
N ARG A 132 13.88 -3.69 -1.62
CA ARG A 132 13.91 -4.71 -0.57
C ARG A 132 14.16 -6.07 -1.20
N ALA A 133 15.32 -6.62 -0.91
CA ALA A 133 15.72 -7.95 -1.32
C ALA A 133 15.32 -8.96 -0.25
N GLU A 134 14.52 -9.95 -0.61
CA GLU A 134 14.25 -11.12 0.22
C GLU A 134 15.23 -12.23 -0.18
N ILE A 135 15.99 -12.71 0.80
CA ILE A 135 16.93 -13.83 0.64
C ILE A 135 16.18 -15.10 1.03
N HIS A 136 15.73 -15.87 0.04
CA HIS A 136 15.05 -17.13 0.32
C HIS A 136 16.08 -18.18 0.77
N LYS A 137 15.99 -18.58 2.05
CA LYS A 137 16.83 -19.62 2.64
C LYS A 137 16.49 -20.97 2.00
N THR A 138 17.46 -21.60 1.37
CA THR A 138 17.48 -23.08 1.27
C THR A 138 18.42 -23.60 2.34
N LYS A 139 18.10 -24.76 2.92
CA LYS A 139 18.97 -25.49 3.86
C LYS A 139 20.42 -25.60 3.35
#